data_AF-A0A7C7D122-F1
#
_entry.id   AF-A0A7C7D122-F1
#
_cell.length_a   1.000
_cell.length_b   1.000
_cell.length_c   1.000
_cell.angle_alpha   90.00
_cell.angle_beta   90.00
_cell.angle_gamma   90.00
#
_symmetry.space_group_name_H-M   'P 1'
#
loop_
_entity.id
_entity.type
_entity.pdbx_description
1 polymer ?
#
loop_
_entity_poly.entity_id
_entity_poly.type
_entity_poly.pdbx_seq_one_letter_code
_entity_poly.pdbx_strand_id
1 'polypeptide(L)'
;MPPKKITTQSDYKTLQLKPGASLDSIKKSYKTLVKIWHPDLFPSNQPKAQEKANKMFRLINESYSRLVKHHEESSQNDYSRVYQEPSFDEYHRESTNWENDEVAPTQTVEMVDQKWPDGTKYEGMTLGGKFHGRGIYTYPNGDVYAGEFRFGKIQGEGQFTFTNGDKYIGSVSENTMHGKGKITFATGGHYVGYFSKNQYHGEGLLATPEKICHGSWNRGIFMD
;
A
#
# COMPACT_ATOMS: atom_id res chain seq x y z
N MET A 1 -14.09 -24.29 -4.07
CA MET A 1 -14.67 -22.94 -3.86
C MET A 1 -13.62 -22.11 -3.13
N PRO A 2 -13.16 -20.96 -3.63
CA PRO A 2 -12.27 -20.11 -2.85
C PRO A 2 -13.09 -19.31 -1.81
N PRO A 3 -12.55 -19.05 -0.62
CA PRO A 3 -13.29 -18.38 0.45
C PRO A 3 -13.46 -16.89 0.09
N LYS A 4 -14.71 -16.43 -0.03
CA LYS A 4 -15.05 -15.00 0.00
C LYS A 4 -14.64 -14.48 1.38
N LYS A 5 -13.54 -13.72 1.49
CA LYS A 5 -13.17 -13.07 2.75
C LYS A 5 -14.22 -12.00 3.05
N ILE A 6 -15.04 -12.31 4.04
CA ILE A 6 -16.17 -11.52 4.54
C ILE A 6 -15.64 -10.17 5.00
N THR A 7 -16.14 -9.08 4.41
CA THR A 7 -16.03 -7.75 4.98
C THR A 7 -16.66 -7.78 6.37
N THR A 8 -15.87 -7.48 7.41
CA THR A 8 -16.29 -7.78 8.79
C THR A 8 -16.93 -6.56 9.46
N GLN A 9 -17.83 -6.80 10.42
CA GLN A 9 -18.30 -5.76 11.34
C GLN A 9 -17.13 -5.07 12.07
N SER A 10 -16.01 -5.77 12.24
CA SER A 10 -14.77 -5.19 12.78
C SER A 10 -14.13 -4.13 11.87
N ASP A 11 -14.16 -4.27 10.54
CA ASP A 11 -13.54 -3.27 9.65
C ASP A 11 -14.27 -1.92 9.74
N TYR A 12 -15.60 -1.95 9.75
CA TYR A 12 -16.41 -0.74 9.98
C TYR A 12 -16.14 -0.14 11.35
N LYS A 13 -16.03 -0.96 12.40
CA LYS A 13 -15.71 -0.51 13.75
C LYS A 13 -14.32 0.15 13.82
N THR A 14 -13.32 -0.42 13.16
CA THR A 14 -11.97 0.16 13.06
C THR A 14 -12.02 1.54 12.43
N LEU A 15 -12.83 1.72 11.39
CA LEU A 15 -13.07 3.02 10.78
C LEU A 15 -14.12 3.86 11.51
N GLN A 16 -14.56 3.50 12.72
CA GLN A 16 -15.57 4.24 13.50
C GLN A 16 -16.88 4.49 12.72
N LEU A 17 -17.29 3.53 11.89
CA LEU A 17 -18.48 3.57 11.05
C LEU A 17 -19.47 2.47 11.45
N LYS A 18 -20.73 2.65 11.05
CA LYS A 18 -21.75 1.60 11.10
C LYS A 18 -21.62 0.68 9.88
N PRO A 19 -21.94 -0.62 10.00
CA PRO A 19 -22.02 -1.52 8.85
C PRO A 19 -22.94 -0.97 7.75
N GLY A 20 -22.50 -1.09 6.50
CA GLY A 20 -23.23 -0.56 5.33
C GLY A 20 -22.99 0.93 5.03
N ALA A 21 -22.03 1.58 5.69
CA ALA A 21 -21.66 2.95 5.36
C ALA A 21 -21.23 3.10 3.88
N SER A 22 -21.57 4.24 3.27
CA SER A 22 -21.24 4.53 1.87
C SER A 22 -19.72 4.67 1.66
N LEU A 23 -19.27 4.49 0.40
CA LEU A 23 -17.87 4.68 0.02
C LEU A 23 -17.34 6.07 0.42
N ASP A 24 -18.14 7.12 0.25
CA ASP A 24 -17.78 8.48 0.68
C ASP A 24 -17.58 8.59 2.19
N SER A 25 -18.43 7.92 2.97
CA SER A 25 -18.30 7.88 4.43
C SER A 25 -17.03 7.12 4.87
N ILE A 26 -16.71 6.03 4.17
CA ILE A 26 -15.48 5.24 4.35
C ILE A 26 -14.25 6.10 4.06
N LYS A 27 -14.21 6.76 2.88
CA LYS A 27 -13.11 7.67 2.48
C LYS A 27 -12.94 8.83 3.46
N LYS A 28 -14.04 9.43 3.91
CA LYS A 28 -14.02 10.52 4.89
C LYS A 28 -13.47 10.07 6.24
N SER A 29 -13.94 8.93 6.76
CA SER A 29 -13.45 8.43 8.04
C SER A 29 -11.98 8.04 7.99
N TYR A 30 -11.55 7.37 6.91
CA TYR A 30 -10.14 7.07 6.67
C TYR A 30 -9.28 8.34 6.72
N LYS A 31 -9.67 9.40 5.99
CA LYS A 31 -9.01 10.73 6.02
C LYS A 31 -8.88 11.32 7.41
N THR A 32 -9.90 11.17 8.26
CA THR A 32 -9.82 11.64 9.65
C THR A 32 -8.85 10.79 10.47
N LEU A 33 -8.94 9.46 10.38
CA LEU A 33 -8.21 8.55 11.25
C LEU A 33 -6.71 8.49 10.94
N VAL A 34 -6.31 8.60 9.67
CA VAL A 34 -4.88 8.63 9.33
C VAL A 34 -4.21 9.89 9.87
N LYS A 35 -4.89 11.04 9.91
CA LYS A 35 -4.35 12.27 10.50
C LYS A 35 -4.18 12.21 12.01
N ILE A 36 -4.82 11.24 12.67
CA ILE A 36 -4.73 11.02 14.12
C ILE A 36 -3.68 9.96 14.43
N TRP A 37 -3.65 8.88 13.66
CA TRP A 37 -2.88 7.67 13.98
C TRP A 37 -1.62 7.49 13.15
N HIS A 38 -1.24 8.44 12.29
CA HIS A 38 -0.02 8.32 11.49
C HIS A 38 1.22 8.16 12.39
N PRO A 39 2.06 7.13 12.19
CA PRO A 39 3.24 6.86 13.03
C PRO A 39 4.17 8.04 13.25
N ASP A 40 4.42 8.84 12.22
CA ASP A 40 5.32 10.01 12.28
C ASP A 40 4.80 11.17 13.14
N LEU A 41 3.55 11.12 13.60
CA LEU A 41 3.02 12.07 14.60
C LEU A 41 3.45 11.69 16.03
N PHE A 42 3.98 10.48 16.23
CA PHE A 42 4.35 9.98 17.53
C PHE A 42 5.88 9.98 17.66
N PRO A 43 6.44 10.48 18.77
CA PRO A 43 7.88 10.49 18.98
C PRO A 43 8.47 9.08 19.12
N SER A 44 9.60 8.81 18.46
CA SER A 44 10.28 7.51 18.55
C SER A 44 10.86 7.19 19.94
N ASN A 45 11.01 8.20 20.80
CA ASN A 45 11.41 8.04 22.21
C ASN A 45 10.23 7.62 23.12
N GLN A 46 9.02 7.47 22.57
CA GLN A 46 7.84 6.94 23.25
C GLN A 46 7.42 5.60 22.62
N PRO A 47 8.13 4.50 22.92
CA PRO A 47 7.97 3.24 22.19
C PRO A 47 6.55 2.67 22.24
N LYS A 48 5.82 2.84 23.35
CA LYS A 48 4.43 2.38 23.48
C LYS A 48 3.46 3.18 22.62
N ALA A 49 3.63 4.51 22.57
CA ALA A 49 2.80 5.39 21.75
C ALA A 49 3.06 5.12 20.26
N GLN A 50 4.34 4.98 19.89
CA GLN A 50 4.77 4.57 18.56
C GLN A 50 4.19 3.21 18.15
N GLU A 51 4.26 2.21 19.02
CA GLU A 51 3.71 0.87 18.77
C GLU A 51 2.20 0.91 18.54
N LYS A 52 1.47 1.67 19.35
CA LYS A 52 0.03 1.85 19.17
C LYS A 52 -0.29 2.58 17.87
N ALA A 53 0.44 3.64 17.54
CA ALA A 53 0.26 4.37 16.29
C ALA A 53 0.49 3.45 15.09
N ASN A 54 1.58 2.67 15.09
CA ASN A 54 1.85 1.66 14.07
C ASN A 54 0.71 0.65 13.93
N LYS A 55 0.24 0.10 15.06
CA LYS A 55 -0.86 -0.88 15.08
C LYS A 55 -2.17 -0.29 14.57
N MET A 56 -2.54 0.90 15.04
CA MET A 56 -3.77 1.57 14.62
C MET A 56 -3.70 1.96 13.15
N PHE A 57 -2.61 2.59 12.71
CA PHE A 57 -2.40 2.96 11.33
C PHE A 57 -2.50 1.76 10.39
N ARG A 58 -1.86 0.63 10.76
CA ARG A 58 -1.99 -0.63 10.04
C ARG A 58 -3.44 -1.10 9.94
N LEU A 59 -4.14 -1.21 11.07
CA LEU A 59 -5.54 -1.67 11.09
C LEU A 59 -6.47 -0.74 10.30
N ILE A 60 -6.29 0.58 10.39
CA ILE A 60 -7.05 1.58 9.63
C ILE A 60 -6.83 1.38 8.14
N ASN A 61 -5.57 1.25 7.71
CA ASN A 61 -5.20 1.04 6.32
C ASN A 61 -5.78 -0.27 5.77
N GLU A 62 -5.61 -1.38 6.48
CA GLU A 62 -6.14 -2.69 6.09
C GLU A 62 -7.67 -2.72 6.04
N SER A 63 -8.35 -2.14 7.04
CA SER A 63 -9.81 -2.08 7.07
C SER A 63 -10.35 -1.22 5.94
N TYR A 64 -9.70 -0.09 5.64
CA TYR A 64 -10.03 0.76 4.50
C TYR A 64 -9.87 0.00 3.18
N SER A 65 -8.73 -0.65 2.94
CA SER A 65 -8.48 -1.45 1.74
C SER A 65 -9.60 -2.48 1.51
N ARG A 66 -9.95 -3.26 2.55
CA ARG A 66 -11.00 -4.29 2.47
C ARG A 66 -12.38 -3.71 2.19
N LEU A 67 -12.73 -2.62 2.85
CA LEU A 67 -14.03 -1.96 2.68
C LEU A 67 -14.19 -1.33 1.30
N VAL A 68 -13.15 -0.68 0.78
CA VAL A 68 -13.15 -0.11 -0.58
C VAL A 68 -13.30 -1.22 -1.62
N LYS A 69 -12.49 -2.29 -1.50
CA LYS A 69 -12.56 -3.44 -2.40
C LYS A 69 -13.97 -4.06 -2.43
N HIS A 70 -14.64 -4.16 -1.28
CA HIS A 70 -16.01 -4.68 -1.21
C HIS A 70 -17.04 -3.79 -1.96
N HIS A 71 -16.89 -2.47 -1.87
CA HIS A 71 -17.73 -1.52 -2.61
C HIS A 71 -17.51 -1.63 -4.12
N GLU A 72 -16.28 -1.90 -4.57
CA GLU A 72 -15.92 -1.98 -5.99
C GLU A 72 -16.18 -3.34 -6.64
N GLU A 73 -16.17 -4.42 -5.86
CA GLU A 73 -16.75 -5.70 -6.31
C GLU A 73 -18.28 -5.58 -6.52
N SER A 74 -18.89 -4.53 -5.95
CA SER A 74 -20.33 -4.21 -6.04
C SER A 74 -20.64 -3.04 -7.00
N SER A 75 -19.63 -2.33 -7.51
CA SER A 75 -19.78 -1.18 -8.40
C SER A 75 -18.58 -1.07 -9.35
N GLN A 76 -18.82 -0.95 -10.66
CA GLN A 76 -17.78 -0.81 -11.69
C GLN A 76 -16.97 0.50 -11.56
N ASN A 77 -16.16 0.67 -10.52
CA ASN A 77 -15.24 1.80 -10.36
C ASN A 77 -13.90 1.37 -9.73
N ASP A 78 -12.87 2.16 -10.05
CA ASP A 78 -11.54 1.68 -10.50
C ASP A 78 -10.41 1.70 -9.44
N TYR A 79 -10.67 2.04 -8.17
CA TYR A 79 -9.58 2.28 -7.20
C TYR A 79 -8.93 1.01 -6.64
N SER A 80 -9.61 -0.15 -6.53
CA SER A 80 -9.01 -1.44 -6.10
C SER A 80 -8.35 -2.25 -7.21
N ARG A 81 -8.49 -1.88 -8.49
CA ARG A 81 -7.76 -2.57 -9.57
C ARG A 81 -6.24 -2.39 -9.45
N VAL A 82 -5.82 -1.37 -8.70
CA VAL A 82 -4.43 -0.90 -8.63
C VAL A 82 -3.72 -1.30 -7.34
N TYR A 83 -4.38 -1.89 -6.33
CA TYR A 83 -3.69 -2.38 -5.12
C TYR A 83 -4.21 -3.75 -4.67
N GLN A 84 -3.40 -4.79 -4.86
CA GLN A 84 -3.58 -6.10 -4.25
C GLN A 84 -2.65 -6.22 -3.05
N GLU A 85 -3.24 -6.34 -1.85
CA GLU A 85 -2.48 -6.49 -0.61
C GLU A 85 -1.64 -7.78 -0.60
N PRO A 86 -0.37 -7.73 -0.14
CA PRO A 86 0.34 -8.92 0.31
C PRO A 86 -0.38 -9.54 1.51
N SER A 87 -0.62 -10.86 1.49
CA SER A 87 -1.12 -11.56 2.67
C SER A 87 0.00 -11.71 3.70
N PHE A 88 -0.15 -11.10 4.87
CA PHE A 88 0.76 -11.32 5.99
C PHE A 88 -0.05 -11.81 7.19
N ASP A 89 0.22 -13.03 7.63
CA ASP A 89 -0.39 -13.62 8.82
C ASP A 89 0.36 -13.20 10.09
N GLU A 90 -0.44 -12.98 11.14
CA GLU A 90 -0.14 -12.98 12.58
C GLU A 90 0.77 -11.88 13.21
N TYR A 91 0.22 -11.13 14.18
CA TYR A 91 0.65 -11.17 15.60
C TYR A 91 -0.24 -10.27 16.52
N HIS A 92 -0.82 -10.95 17.51
CA HIS A 92 -1.17 -10.65 18.92
C HIS A 92 -1.71 -9.28 19.43
N ARG A 93 -2.75 -9.42 20.26
CA ARG A 93 -3.38 -8.43 21.17
C ARG A 93 -2.44 -8.17 22.35
N GLU A 94 -2.38 -6.95 22.89
CA GLU A 94 -3.11 -6.64 24.13
C GLU A 94 -3.43 -5.14 24.28
N SER A 95 -4.36 -4.85 25.21
CA SER A 95 -4.94 -3.53 25.50
C SER A 95 -4.36 -2.94 26.78
N THR A 96 -4.02 -1.65 26.79
CA THR A 96 -4.10 -0.83 28.02
C THR A 96 -4.44 0.63 27.71
N ASN A 97 -5.16 1.21 28.67
CA ASN A 97 -5.76 2.55 28.76
C ASN A 97 -4.67 3.64 28.92
N TRP A 98 -4.78 4.81 28.27
CA TRP A 98 -3.78 5.91 28.42
C TRP A 98 -4.35 7.32 28.16
N GLU A 99 -5.09 7.91 29.09
CA GLU A 99 -5.67 9.26 28.88
C GLU A 99 -4.71 10.45 28.99
N ASN A 100 -3.39 10.27 29.15
CA ASN A 100 -2.47 11.40 29.27
C ASN A 100 -1.17 11.10 28.51
N ASP A 101 -0.86 11.86 27.47
CA ASP A 101 0.53 12.20 27.06
C ASP A 101 0.55 13.31 25.99
N GLU A 102 1.58 14.17 26.07
CA GLU A 102 1.74 15.52 25.50
C GLU A 102 2.02 15.62 23.98
N VAL A 103 1.97 16.87 23.47
CA VAL A 103 1.77 17.33 22.07
C VAL A 103 2.87 16.93 21.06
N ALA A 104 2.42 16.40 19.91
CA ALA A 104 3.22 16.01 18.74
C ALA A 104 3.92 17.20 18.00
N PRO A 105 5.04 16.99 17.29
CA PRO A 105 5.77 18.05 16.57
C PRO A 105 4.98 18.69 15.41
N THR A 106 5.40 19.91 15.02
CA THR A 106 4.71 20.89 14.14
C THR A 106 4.44 20.51 12.68
N GLN A 107 4.69 19.27 12.25
CA GLN A 107 4.38 18.85 10.88
C GLN A 107 2.97 18.27 10.80
N THR A 108 2.16 18.80 9.89
CA THR A 108 0.80 18.31 9.65
C THR A 108 0.82 17.18 8.62
N VAL A 109 0.17 16.07 8.96
CA VAL A 109 -0.25 15.07 7.97
C VAL A 109 -1.48 15.61 7.25
N GLU A 110 -1.38 15.73 5.93
CA GLU A 110 -2.47 16.18 5.08
C GLU A 110 -2.83 15.10 4.06
N MET A 111 -4.06 15.13 3.58
CA MET A 111 -4.57 14.26 2.54
C MET A 111 -4.87 15.15 1.36
N VAL A 112 -4.20 14.93 0.23
CA VAL A 112 -4.27 15.82 -0.93
C VAL A 112 -4.69 15.04 -2.19
N ASP A 113 -5.31 15.75 -3.12
CA ASP A 113 -5.55 15.33 -4.52
C ASP A 113 -4.94 16.44 -5.38
N GLN A 114 -3.69 16.24 -5.78
CA GLN A 114 -2.89 17.21 -6.55
C GLN A 114 -2.76 16.76 -7.99
N LYS A 115 -2.89 17.71 -8.93
CA LYS A 115 -2.76 17.49 -10.37
C LYS A 115 -1.82 18.53 -10.96
N TRP A 116 -0.85 18.09 -11.75
CA TRP A 116 0.12 18.95 -12.41
C TRP A 116 -0.17 19.07 -13.91
N PRO A 117 0.27 20.16 -14.57
CA PRO A 117 0.06 20.37 -16.01
C PRO A 117 0.65 19.31 -16.92
N ASP A 118 1.69 18.60 -16.47
CA ASP A 118 2.36 17.52 -17.22
C ASP A 118 1.55 16.21 -17.24
N GLY A 119 0.38 16.17 -16.59
CA GLY A 119 -0.47 14.98 -16.47
C GLY A 119 -0.19 14.16 -15.20
N THR A 120 0.84 14.50 -14.43
CA THR A 120 1.10 13.88 -13.12
C THR A 120 -0.08 14.11 -12.18
N LYS A 121 -0.44 13.10 -11.41
CA LYS A 121 -1.45 13.21 -10.34
C LYS A 121 -0.98 12.49 -9.08
N TYR A 122 -1.31 13.04 -7.93
CA TYR A 122 -1.07 12.42 -6.64
C TYR A 122 -2.31 12.51 -5.76
N GLU A 123 -2.82 11.36 -5.34
CA GLU A 123 -3.87 11.25 -4.32
C GLU A 123 -3.30 10.49 -3.13
N GLY A 124 -3.09 11.15 -2.00
CA GLY A 124 -2.48 10.49 -0.85
C GLY A 124 -2.08 11.41 0.29
N MET A 125 -1.32 10.84 1.21
CA MET A 125 -0.85 11.52 2.40
C MET A 125 0.39 12.39 2.12
N THR A 126 0.47 13.55 2.76
CA THR A 126 1.67 14.37 2.77
C THR A 126 2.06 14.70 4.20
N LEU A 127 3.36 14.76 4.48
CA LEU A 127 3.91 15.22 5.75
C LEU A 127 4.85 16.39 5.46
N GLY A 128 4.54 17.57 6.00
CA GLY A 128 5.32 18.79 5.73
C GLY A 128 5.41 19.15 4.24
N GLY A 129 4.32 18.91 3.49
CA GLY A 129 4.23 19.20 2.05
C GLY A 129 4.93 18.20 1.13
N LYS A 130 5.48 17.10 1.64
CA LYS A 130 6.08 16.01 0.83
C LYS A 130 5.20 14.77 0.87
N PHE A 131 5.12 14.02 -0.24
CA PHE A 131 4.41 12.72 -0.26
C PHE A 131 4.96 11.80 0.83
N HIS A 132 4.08 11.24 1.62
CA HIS A 132 4.46 10.46 2.80
C HIS A 132 3.33 9.49 3.14
N GLY A 133 3.61 8.31 3.67
CA GLY A 133 2.57 7.33 3.97
C GLY A 133 1.97 6.75 2.69
N ARG A 134 0.70 6.33 2.71
CA ARG A 134 0.07 5.73 1.52
C ARG A 134 -0.39 6.81 0.53
N GLY A 135 -0.19 6.52 -0.76
CA GLY A 135 -0.72 7.33 -1.84
C GLY A 135 -0.77 6.61 -3.18
N ILE A 136 -1.40 7.26 -4.15
CA ILE A 136 -1.48 6.87 -5.54
C ILE A 136 -0.80 7.98 -6.35
N TYR A 137 0.20 7.61 -7.14
CA TYR A 137 0.89 8.49 -8.06
C TYR A 137 0.65 8.03 -9.49
N THR A 138 0.02 8.87 -10.28
CA THR A 138 -0.16 8.67 -11.73
C THR A 138 0.94 9.43 -12.45
N TYR A 139 1.75 8.72 -13.22
CA TYR A 139 2.81 9.28 -14.04
C TYR A 139 2.23 9.95 -15.30
N PRO A 140 2.96 10.91 -15.92
CA PRO A 140 2.56 11.55 -17.18
C PRO A 140 2.25 10.57 -18.32
N ASN A 141 2.94 9.44 -18.35
CA ASN A 141 2.76 8.40 -19.36
C ASN A 141 1.53 7.51 -19.11
N GLY A 142 0.83 7.70 -17.98
CA GLY A 142 -0.34 6.92 -17.58
C GLY A 142 -0.04 5.73 -16.67
N ASP A 143 1.23 5.42 -16.39
CA ASP A 143 1.56 4.39 -15.41
C ASP A 143 1.07 4.84 -14.03
N VAL A 144 0.72 3.87 -13.17
CA VAL A 144 0.20 4.17 -11.84
C VAL A 144 0.98 3.39 -10.80
N TYR A 145 1.48 4.10 -9.79
CA TYR A 145 1.97 3.51 -8.55
C TYR A 145 0.96 3.71 -7.43
N ALA A 146 0.63 2.67 -6.70
CA ALA A 146 -0.16 2.72 -5.47
C ALA A 146 0.63 2.04 -4.35
N GLY A 147 0.96 2.77 -3.28
CA GLY A 147 1.74 2.20 -2.19
C GLY A 147 2.29 3.24 -1.24
N GLU A 148 3.37 2.87 -0.58
CA GLU A 148 3.99 3.68 0.46
C GLU A 148 4.99 4.71 -0.12
N PHE A 149 5.01 5.87 0.52
CA PHE A 149 5.90 6.99 0.26
C PHE A 149 6.61 7.41 1.54
N ARG A 150 7.86 7.86 1.41
CA ARG A 150 8.61 8.49 2.50
C ARG A 150 9.33 9.72 1.98
N PHE A 151 8.88 10.90 2.43
CA PHE A 151 9.47 12.21 2.09
C PHE A 151 9.66 12.47 0.59
N GLY A 152 8.66 12.09 -0.22
CA GLY A 152 8.63 12.28 -1.66
C GLY A 152 9.17 11.10 -2.48
N LYS A 153 9.66 10.04 -1.83
CA LYS A 153 10.16 8.84 -2.50
C LYS A 153 9.22 7.67 -2.31
N ILE A 154 9.08 6.83 -3.33
CA ILE A 154 8.44 5.53 -3.22
C ILE A 154 9.31 4.60 -2.37
N GLN A 155 8.75 4.06 -1.29
CA GLN A 155 9.47 3.28 -0.27
C GLN A 155 8.50 2.36 0.46
N GLY A 156 8.86 1.10 0.70
CA GLY A 156 8.02 0.17 1.47
C GLY A 156 7.38 -0.88 0.56
N GLU A 157 6.08 -1.11 0.69
CA GLU A 157 5.32 -2.01 -0.19
C GLU A 157 4.44 -1.21 -1.17
N GLY A 158 4.32 -1.71 -2.40
CA GLY A 158 3.52 -1.03 -3.42
C GLY A 158 3.16 -1.90 -4.61
N GLN A 159 2.29 -1.36 -5.45
CA GLN A 159 1.90 -1.92 -6.73
C GLN A 159 2.16 -0.91 -7.85
N PHE A 160 2.83 -1.35 -8.91
CA PHE A 160 2.86 -0.64 -10.18
C PHE A 160 1.88 -1.28 -11.15
N THR A 161 1.09 -0.46 -11.81
CA THR A 161 0.26 -0.83 -12.96
C THR A 161 0.79 -0.04 -14.16
N PHE A 162 1.34 -0.76 -15.12
CA PHE A 162 1.96 -0.16 -16.30
C PHE A 162 0.94 -0.06 -17.44
N THR A 163 1.07 0.96 -18.26
CA THR A 163 0.22 1.20 -19.44
C THR A 163 0.34 0.10 -20.49
N ASN A 164 1.46 -0.63 -20.53
CA ASN A 164 1.61 -1.83 -21.36
C ASN A 164 0.79 -3.03 -20.85
N GLY A 165 0.14 -2.91 -19.69
CA GLY A 165 -0.68 -3.93 -19.04
C GLY A 165 0.05 -4.77 -17.98
N ASP A 166 1.37 -4.63 -17.84
CA ASP A 166 2.14 -5.32 -16.82
C ASP A 166 1.74 -4.83 -15.42
N LYS A 167 1.88 -5.70 -14.43
CA LYS A 167 1.57 -5.39 -13.02
C LYS A 167 2.64 -5.92 -12.10
N TYR A 168 3.21 -5.07 -11.27
CA TYR A 168 4.12 -5.45 -10.20
C TYR A 168 3.47 -5.24 -8.85
N ILE A 169 3.62 -6.19 -7.93
CA ILE A 169 3.26 -6.05 -6.50
C ILE A 169 4.45 -6.54 -5.67
N GLY A 170 4.91 -5.74 -4.72
CA GLY A 170 5.98 -6.14 -3.80
C GLY A 170 6.72 -4.94 -3.21
N SER A 171 7.91 -5.22 -2.69
CA SER A 171 8.70 -4.21 -2.02
C SER A 171 9.32 -3.20 -3.02
N VAL A 172 9.42 -1.96 -2.59
CA VAL A 172 9.93 -0.86 -3.40
C VAL A 172 10.86 0.01 -2.56
N SER A 173 11.89 0.54 -3.21
CA SER A 173 12.87 1.40 -2.56
C SER A 173 13.47 2.35 -3.58
N GLU A 174 13.60 3.63 -3.21
CA GLU A 174 14.22 4.65 -4.05
C GLU A 174 13.61 4.69 -5.48
N ASN A 175 12.27 4.62 -5.57
CA ASN A 175 11.51 4.60 -6.83
C ASN A 175 11.78 3.40 -7.75
N THR A 176 12.28 2.28 -7.21
CA THR A 176 12.52 1.05 -7.96
C THR A 176 11.89 -0.17 -7.29
N MET A 177 11.53 -1.19 -8.08
CA MET A 177 11.21 -2.52 -7.58
C MET A 177 12.46 -3.10 -6.88
N HIS A 178 12.28 -3.55 -5.65
CA HIS A 178 13.37 -4.01 -4.79
C HIS A 178 12.87 -5.13 -3.86
N GLY A 179 13.75 -5.95 -3.30
CA GLY A 179 13.32 -6.99 -2.34
C GLY A 179 12.36 -8.00 -3.00
N LYS A 180 11.43 -8.56 -2.24
CA LYS A 180 10.51 -9.58 -2.76
C LYS A 180 9.38 -8.95 -3.55
N GLY A 181 9.00 -9.57 -4.66
CA GLY A 181 7.82 -9.14 -5.39
C GLY A 181 7.37 -10.14 -6.45
N LYS A 182 6.28 -9.76 -7.12
CA LYS A 182 5.72 -10.47 -8.27
C LYS A 182 5.45 -9.47 -9.38
N ILE A 183 5.98 -9.71 -10.56
CA ILE A 183 5.53 -9.04 -11.78
C ILE A 183 4.71 -10.02 -12.63
N THR A 184 3.57 -9.58 -13.12
CA THR A 184 2.69 -10.32 -14.04
C THR A 184 2.70 -9.60 -15.36
N PHE A 185 3.01 -10.32 -16.44
CA PHE A 185 3.14 -9.70 -17.76
C PHE A 185 1.80 -9.68 -18.49
N ALA A 186 1.54 -8.60 -19.22
CA ALA A 186 0.37 -8.48 -20.08
C ALA A 186 0.31 -9.59 -21.15
N THR A 187 1.48 -10.03 -21.61
CA THR A 187 1.66 -11.13 -22.57
C THR A 187 1.36 -12.51 -21.97
N GLY A 188 1.09 -12.59 -20.68
CA GLY A 188 0.97 -13.83 -19.93
C GLY A 188 2.29 -14.25 -19.28
N GLY A 189 2.17 -15.02 -18.21
CA GLY A 189 3.29 -15.38 -17.36
C GLY A 189 3.53 -14.40 -16.21
N HIS A 190 4.49 -14.72 -15.37
CA HIS A 190 4.88 -13.93 -14.22
C HIS A 190 6.31 -14.28 -13.77
N TYR A 191 6.94 -13.35 -13.08
CA TYR A 191 8.10 -13.63 -12.24
C TYR A 191 7.75 -13.39 -10.78
N VAL A 192 8.14 -14.31 -9.89
CA VAL A 192 8.05 -14.19 -8.43
C VAL A 192 9.43 -14.45 -7.86
N GLY A 193 9.98 -13.51 -7.11
CA GLY A 193 11.33 -13.64 -6.57
C GLY A 193 11.85 -12.33 -6.02
N TYR A 194 13.17 -12.22 -5.92
CA TYR A 194 13.79 -10.97 -5.51
C TYR A 194 14.03 -10.03 -6.71
N PHE A 195 14.03 -8.74 -6.41
CA PHE A 195 14.29 -7.64 -7.30
C PHE A 195 15.39 -6.75 -6.72
N SER A 196 16.19 -6.16 -7.59
CA SER A 196 17.13 -5.10 -7.24
C SER A 196 17.18 -4.08 -8.37
N LYS A 197 16.81 -2.83 -8.08
CA LYS A 197 16.80 -1.71 -9.05
C LYS A 197 16.07 -2.08 -10.35
N ASN A 198 14.84 -2.57 -10.21
CA ASN A 198 13.96 -3.00 -11.31
C ASN A 198 14.37 -4.30 -12.04
N GLN A 199 15.41 -5.00 -11.60
CA GLN A 199 15.89 -6.24 -12.25
C GLN A 199 15.62 -7.46 -11.37
N TYR A 200 15.36 -8.62 -11.98
CA TYR A 200 15.32 -9.90 -11.26
C TYR A 200 16.68 -10.17 -10.62
N HIS A 201 16.66 -10.60 -9.38
CA HIS A 201 17.85 -10.85 -8.59
C HIS A 201 17.61 -11.98 -7.59
N GLY A 202 18.67 -12.60 -7.10
CA GLY A 202 18.61 -13.68 -6.11
C GLY A 202 17.73 -14.85 -6.58
N GLU A 203 17.11 -15.55 -5.64
CA GLU A 203 16.19 -16.65 -5.96
C GLU A 203 14.89 -16.14 -6.58
N GLY A 204 14.44 -16.81 -7.64
CA GLY A 204 13.20 -16.46 -8.31
C GLY A 204 12.70 -17.52 -9.30
N LEU A 205 11.41 -17.44 -9.58
CA LEU A 205 10.70 -18.27 -10.54
C LEU A 205 10.10 -17.38 -11.62
N LEU A 206 10.58 -17.54 -12.86
CA LEU A 206 9.96 -17.01 -14.06
C LEU A 206 9.11 -18.11 -14.68
N ALA A 207 7.80 -17.90 -14.77
CA ALA A 207 6.89 -18.77 -15.50
C ALA A 207 6.30 -18.00 -16.69
N THR A 208 6.54 -18.50 -17.89
CA THR A 208 5.92 -18.05 -19.14
C THR A 208 5.10 -19.21 -19.72
N PRO A 209 4.27 -18.99 -20.75
CA PRO A 209 3.61 -20.10 -21.44
C PRO A 209 4.58 -21.15 -22.02
N GLU A 210 5.81 -20.73 -22.36
CA GLU A 210 6.80 -21.55 -23.06
C GLU A 210 7.83 -22.18 -22.12
N LYS A 211 8.15 -21.50 -21.02
CA LYS A 211 9.28 -21.85 -20.15
C LYS A 211 9.01 -21.53 -18.69
N ILE A 212 9.44 -22.43 -17.81
CA ILE A 212 9.58 -22.19 -16.38
C ILE A 212 11.07 -22.23 -16.03
N CYS A 213 11.59 -21.14 -15.48
CA CYS A 213 12.94 -21.05 -14.92
C CYS A 213 12.82 -20.84 -13.41
N HIS A 214 13.43 -21.70 -12.61
CA HIS A 214 13.52 -21.54 -11.17
C HIS A 214 14.97 -21.69 -10.73
N GLY A 215 15.48 -20.71 -9.99
CA GLY A 215 16.88 -20.66 -9.54
C GLY A 215 17.34 -19.23 -9.33
N SER A 216 18.65 -19.04 -9.42
CA SER A 216 19.29 -17.75 -9.11
C SER A 216 19.31 -16.79 -10.30
N TRP A 217 19.15 -15.51 -10.01
CA TRP A 217 19.15 -14.41 -10.97
C TRP A 217 20.17 -13.34 -10.59
N ASN A 218 20.90 -12.82 -11.57
CA ASN A 218 21.79 -11.69 -11.39
C ASN A 218 21.54 -10.62 -12.45
N ARG A 219 21.03 -9.45 -12.03
CA ARG A 219 20.74 -8.32 -12.92
C ARG A 219 19.85 -8.69 -14.11
N GLY A 220 18.83 -9.52 -13.85
CA GLY A 220 17.89 -10.00 -14.87
C GLY A 220 18.33 -11.25 -15.64
N ILE A 221 19.55 -11.75 -15.40
CA ILE A 221 20.09 -12.95 -16.09
C ILE A 221 19.91 -14.17 -15.18
N PHE A 222 19.37 -15.25 -15.72
CA PHE A 222 19.26 -16.54 -15.03
C PHE A 222 20.63 -17.23 -14.97
N MET A 223 21.01 -17.76 -13.80
CA MET A 223 22.38 -18.23 -13.49
C MET A 223 22.51 -19.72 -13.16
N ASP A 224 21.38 -20.45 -13.04
CA ASP A 224 21.27 -21.88 -12.69
C ASP A 224 21.42 -22.21 -11.20
#